data_AF-A0A553LAP4-F1
#
_entry.id   AF-A0A553LAP4-F1
#
_cell.length_a   1.000
_cell.length_b   1.000
_cell.length_c   1.000
_cell.angle_alpha   90.00
_cell.angle_beta   90.00
_cell.angle_gamma   90.00
#
_symmetry.space_group_name_H-M   'P 1'
#
loop_
_entity.id
_entity.type
_entity.pdbx_description
1 polymer ?
#
loop_
_entity_poly.entity_id
_entity_poly.type
_entity_poly.pdbx_seq_one_letter_code
_entity_poly.pdbx_strand_id
1 'polypeptide(L)'
;MKDNTIIRILKVTMTIGICLILLGVYFHLFNSHIEEMGIKGIIISAACVAIGMILSLPTKMFLTFILVNREAEQNKHSNKS
;
A
#
# COMPACT_ATOMS: atom_id res chain seq x y z
N MET A 1 17.14 0.17 -13.01
CA MET A 1 15.95 -0.59 -13.48
C MET A 1 14.75 0.33 -13.36
N LYS A 2 13.95 0.48 -14.41
CA LYS A 2 13.05 1.62 -14.67
C LYS A 2 12.13 1.99 -13.49
N ASP A 3 12.32 3.20 -12.95
CA ASP A 3 11.52 3.85 -11.91
C ASP A 3 10.01 3.75 -12.13
N ASN A 4 9.58 3.76 -13.39
CA ASN A 4 8.18 3.59 -13.79
C ASN A 4 7.55 2.28 -13.31
N THR A 5 8.30 1.17 -13.25
CA THR A 5 7.76 -0.11 -12.78
C THR A 5 7.46 -0.04 -11.29
N ILE A 6 8.33 0.61 -10.52
CA ILE A 6 8.10 0.73 -9.08
C ILE A 6 6.93 1.68 -8.79
N ILE A 7 6.85 2.82 -9.49
CA ILE A 7 5.72 3.74 -9.37
C ILE A 7 4.40 3.02 -9.72
N ARG A 8 4.42 2.15 -10.73
CA ARG A 8 3.25 1.34 -11.10
C ARG A 8 2.87 0.34 -10.01
N ILE A 9 3.83 -0.39 -9.43
CA ILE A 9 3.58 -1.33 -8.32
C ILE A 9 3.04 -0.59 -7.10
N LEU A 10 3.58 0.59 -6.79
CA LEU A 10 3.13 1.44 -5.69
C LEU A 10 1.65 1.83 -5.85
N LYS A 11 1.28 2.26 -7.06
CA LYS A 11 -0.10 2.65 -7.40
C LYS A 11 -1.07 1.47 -7.33
N VAL A 12 -0.61 0.29 -7.75
CA VAL A 12 -1.37 -0.98 -7.65
C VAL A 12 -1.58 -1.37 -6.18
N THR A 13 -0.53 -1.29 -5.35
CA THR A 13 -0.60 -1.56 -3.90
C THR A 13 -1.59 -0.64 -3.18
N MET A 14 -1.61 0.65 -3.55
CA MET A 14 -2.55 1.64 -2.99
C MET A 14 -3.99 1.28 -3.34
N THR A 15 -4.24 0.93 -4.60
CA THR A 15 -5.58 0.53 -5.07
C THR A 15 -6.03 -0.77 -4.38
N ILE A 16 -5.14 -1.75 -4.27
CA ILE A 16 -5.40 -3.03 -3.59
C ILE A 16 -5.69 -2.82 -2.09
N GLY A 17 -4.93 -1.95 -1.41
CA GLY A 17 -5.15 -1.62 0.00
C GLY A 17 -6.52 -0.98 0.24
N ILE A 18 -6.95 -0.07 -0.64
CA ILE A 18 -8.27 0.56 -0.56
C ILE A 18 -9.39 -0.47 -0.81
N CYS A 19 -9.22 -1.34 -1.82
CA CYS A 19 -10.15 -2.43 -2.08
C CYS A 19 -10.25 -3.39 -0.88
N LEU A 20 -9.14 -3.74 -0.24
CA LEU A 20 -9.09 -4.60 0.96
C LEU A 20 -9.82 -3.97 2.15
N ILE A 21 -9.68 -2.66 2.38
CA ILE A 21 -10.41 -1.94 3.43
C ILE A 21 -11.91 -1.93 3.14
N LEU A 22 -12.31 -1.58 1.91
CA LEU A 22 -13.71 -1.60 1.50
C LEU A 22 -14.34 -2.98 1.66
N LEU A 23 -13.62 -4.04 1.28
CA LEU A 23 -14.10 -5.41 1.41
C LEU A 23 -14.25 -5.83 2.88
N GLY A 24 -13.31 -5.43 3.75
CA GLY A 24 -13.40 -5.67 5.19
C GLY A 24 -14.57 -4.96 5.86
N VAL A 25 -14.84 -3.70 5.47
CA VAL A 25 -16.01 -2.93 5.97
C VAL A 25 -17.32 -3.49 5.42
N TYR A 26 -17.34 -3.89 4.15
CA TYR A 26 -18.51 -4.52 3.52
C TYR A 26 -18.86 -5.85 4.22
N PHE A 27 -17.84 -6.63 4.56
CA PHE A 27 -18.01 -7.86 5.34
C PHE A 27 -18.62 -7.54 6.72
N HIS A 28 -18.08 -6.54 7.43
CA HIS A 28 -18.62 -6.10 8.72
C HIS A 28 -20.11 -5.67 8.65
N LEU A 29 -20.52 -5.05 7.54
CA LEU A 29 -21.89 -4.55 7.35
C LEU A 29 -22.90 -5.64 7.00
N PHE A 30 -22.47 -6.77 6.42
CA PHE A 30 -23.30 -7.97 6.13
C PHE A 30 -23.61 -8.80 7.40
N ASN A 31 -23.80 -8.11 8.53
CA ASN A 31 -23.96 -8.59 9.90
C ASN A 31 -25.00 -9.73 10.04
N SER A 32 -26.00 -9.82 9.16
CA SER A 32 -27.00 -10.90 9.18
C SER A 32 -26.48 -12.29 8.72
N HIS A 33 -25.34 -12.39 8.04
CA HIS A 33 -24.73 -13.68 7.64
C HIS A 33 -23.45 -14.01 8.44
N ILE A 34 -23.02 -13.11 9.32
CA ILE A 34 -21.82 -13.27 10.16
C ILE A 34 -22.12 -13.95 11.49
N GLU A 35 -23.38 -14.03 11.92
CA GLU A 35 -23.74 -14.74 13.15
C GLU A 35 -23.35 -16.24 13.07
N GLU A 36 -23.28 -16.83 11.87
CA GLU A 36 -22.78 -18.20 11.65
C GLU A 36 -21.25 -18.32 11.55
N MET A 37 -20.49 -17.25 11.24
CA MET A 37 -19.02 -17.26 11.14
C MET A 37 -18.29 -16.59 12.33
N GLY A 38 -18.99 -15.80 13.14
CA GLY A 38 -18.51 -15.18 14.37
C GLY A 38 -17.13 -14.50 14.25
N ILE A 39 -16.24 -14.83 15.20
CA ILE A 39 -14.91 -14.23 15.43
C ILE A 39 -14.02 -14.21 14.17
N LYS A 40 -14.22 -15.13 13.22
CA LYS A 40 -13.43 -15.21 11.99
C LYS A 40 -13.59 -13.96 11.10
N GLY A 41 -14.78 -13.37 11.06
CA GLY A 41 -15.04 -12.14 10.29
C GLY A 41 -14.30 -10.93 10.86
N ILE A 42 -14.29 -10.80 12.19
CA ILE A 42 -13.56 -9.73 12.88
C ILE A 42 -12.06 -9.86 12.63
N ILE A 43 -11.50 -11.07 12.74
CA ILE A 43 -10.08 -11.34 12.46
C ILE A 43 -9.72 -10.97 11.01
N ILE A 44 -10.54 -11.37 10.02
CA ILE A 44 -10.32 -11.02 8.61
C ILE A 44 -10.32 -9.50 8.43
N SER A 45 -11.27 -8.79 9.04
CA SER A 45 -11.39 -7.34 8.90
C SER A 45 -10.19 -6.60 9.52
N ALA A 46 -9.75 -7.03 10.71
CA ALA A 46 -8.61 -6.47 11.41
C ALA A 46 -7.30 -6.73 10.63
N ALA A 47 -7.14 -7.93 10.07
CA ALA A 47 -6.00 -8.29 9.23
C ALA A 47 -5.97 -7.45 7.93
N CYS A 48 -7.11 -7.27 7.28
CA CYS A 48 -7.24 -6.43 6.07
C CYS A 48 -6.79 -4.98 6.33
N VAL A 49 -7.27 -4.38 7.42
CA VAL A 49 -6.93 -3.00 7.80
C VAL A 49 -5.46 -2.89 8.18
N ALA A 50 -4.94 -3.83 8.98
CA ALA A 50 -3.52 -3.86 9.36
C ALA A 50 -2.60 -3.99 8.14
N ILE A 51 -2.92 -4.90 7.21
CA ILE A 51 -2.17 -5.06 5.96
C ILE A 51 -2.26 -3.78 5.10
N GLY A 52 -3.44 -3.16 4.99
CA GLY A 52 -3.61 -1.90 4.26
C GLY A 52 -2.77 -0.75 4.82
N MET A 53 -2.67 -0.65 6.16
CA MET A 53 -1.78 0.32 6.81
C MET A 53 -0.30 -0.01 6.60
N ILE A 54 0.10 -1.28 6.74
CA ILE A 54 1.48 -1.72 6.52
C ILE A 54 1.91 -1.44 5.07
N LEU A 55 1.05 -1.65 4.08
CA LEU A 55 1.34 -1.35 2.67
C LEU A 55 1.49 0.16 2.38
N SER A 56 0.98 1.03 3.25
CA SER A 56 1.09 2.49 3.11
C SER A 56 2.46 3.03 3.56
N LEU A 57 3.15 2.34 4.47
CA LEU A 57 4.51 2.68 4.94
C LEU A 57 5.60 2.61 3.84
N PRO A 58 5.73 1.52 3.05
CA PRO A 58 6.71 1.45 1.98
C PRO A 58 6.41 2.49 0.89
N THR A 59 5.14 2.87 0.69
CA THR A 59 4.75 3.92 -0.28
C THR A 59 5.41 5.27 0.03
N LYS A 60 5.50 5.64 1.31
CA LYS A 60 6.15 6.90 1.73
C LYS A 60 7.67 6.80 1.72
N MET A 61 8.23 5.70 2.24
CA MET A 61 9.69 5.52 2.31
C MET A 61 10.32 5.35 0.93
N PHE A 62 9.60 4.73 -0.02
CA PHE A 62 10.09 4.51 -1.38
C PHE A 62 10.19 5.81 -2.18
N LEU A 63 9.27 6.76 -1.96
CA LEU A 63 9.34 8.07 -2.60
C LEU A 63 10.55 8.88 -2.11
N THR A 64 10.90 8.79 -0.82
CA THR A 64 12.13 9.39 -0.30
C THR A 64 13.36 8.75 -0.95
N PHE A 65 13.39 7.42 -1.05
CA PHE A 65 14.50 6.71 -1.68
C PHE A 65 14.68 7.10 -3.15
N ILE A 66 13.58 7.21 -3.92
CA ILE A 66 13.64 7.60 -5.34
C ILE A 66 14.07 9.07 -5.53
N LEU A 67 13.66 9.96 -4.63
CA LEU A 67 14.05 11.37 -4.65
C LEU A 67 15.56 11.50 -4.38
N VAL A 68 16.07 10.84 -3.33
CA VAL A 68 17.51 10.80 -3.03
C VAL A 68 18.33 10.24 -4.19
N ASN A 69 17.86 9.18 -4.85
CA ASN A 69 18.55 8.60 -6.01
C ASN A 69 18.58 9.57 -7.21
N ARG A 70 17.50 10.32 -7.46
CA ARG A 70 17.46 11.36 -8.50
C ARG A 70 18.39 12.53 -8.19
N GLU A 71 18.46 12.98 -6.94
CA GLU A 71 19.39 14.04 -6.54
C GLU A 71 20.86 13.60 -6.72
N ALA A 72 21.19 12.36 -6.37
CA ALA A 72 22.52 11.81 -6.56
C ALA A 72 22.94 11.75 -8.05
N GLU A 73 22.02 11.40 -8.94
CA GLU A 73 22.25 11.38 -10.39
C GLU A 73 22.41 12.81 -10.98
N GLN A 74 21.60 13.78 -10.53
CA GLN A 74 21.75 15.18 -10.97
C GLN A 74 23.08 15.80 -10.52
N ASN A 75 23.54 15.49 -9.30
CA ASN A 75 24.81 16.00 -8.78
C ASN A 75 26.02 15.46 -9.55
N LYS A 76 25.95 14.21 -10.03
CA LYS A 76 26.98 13.62 -10.91
C LYS A 76 27.09 14.30 -12.27
N HIS A 77 25.99 14.81 -12.80
CA HIS A 77 25.98 15.53 -14.08
C HIS A 77 26.51 16.97 -13.93
N SER A 78 26.25 17.61 -12.79
CA SER A 78 26.73 18.98 -12.50
C SER A 78 28.24 19.08 -12.26
N ASN A 79 28.91 18.02 -11.81
CA ASN A 79 30.36 18.02 -11.53
C ASN A 79 31.23 17.57 -12.73
N LYS A 80 30.64 17.50 -13.93
CA LYS A 80 31.36 17.12 -15.17
C LYS A 80 31.35 18.23 -16.24
N SER A 81 30.96 19.46 -15.89
CA SER A 81 31.00 20.61 -16.80
C SER A 81 32.02 21.65 -16.37
#